data_AF-A0A2R5FSD2-F1
#
_entry.id   AF-A0A2R5FSD2-F1
#
_cell.length_a   1.000
_cell.length_b   1.000
_cell.length_c   1.000
_cell.angle_alpha   90.00
_cell.angle_beta   90.00
_cell.angle_gamma   90.00
#
_symmetry.space_group_name_H-M   'P 1'
#
loop_
_entity.id
_entity.type
_entity.pdbx_description
1 polymer ?
#
loop_
_entity_poly.entity_id
_entity_poly.type
_entity_poly.pdbx_seq_one_letter_code
_entity_poly.pdbx_strand_id
1 'polypeptide(L)'
;MERAISALGILVFIGISYAFSVNRRAVRWRIVAWGLGLEFALALMILKTPWADCRQVGALLGTKTILNEFIAFLDLKTLIESGKISQRAVIIATYALCNFANIGSIGITIGGITGIAPNRQHDLARMGVRSMIGGLLAGFITACIAGMLI
;
A
#
# COMPACT_ATOMS: atom_id res chain seq x y z
N MET A 1 -4.13 20.83 -19.48
CA MET A 1 -3.04 21.71 -19.02
C MET A 1 -2.71 21.51 -17.55
N GLU A 2 -3.70 21.45 -16.65
CA GLU A 2 -3.49 21.33 -15.19
C GLU A 2 -2.65 20.11 -14.76
N ARG A 3 -2.84 18.94 -15.38
CA ARG A 3 -2.06 17.73 -15.08
C ARG A 3 -0.56 17.86 -15.40
N ALA A 4 -0.22 18.63 -16.44
CA ALA A 4 1.17 18.90 -16.80
C ALA A 4 1.82 19.87 -15.80
N ILE A 5 1.04 20.83 -15.29
CA ILE A 5 1.50 21.79 -14.28
C ILE A 5 1.79 21.07 -12.95
N SER A 6 0.97 20.12 -12.52
CA SER A 6 1.22 19.32 -11.31
C SER A 6 2.46 18.43 -11.41
N ALA A 7 2.65 17.74 -12.54
CA ALA A 7 3.83 16.91 -12.77
C ALA A 7 5.12 17.75 -12.80
N LEU A 8 5.06 18.93 -13.43
CA LEU A 8 6.16 19.87 -13.51
C LEU A 8 6.46 20.50 -12.15
N GLY A 9 5.43 20.75 -11.32
CA GLY A 9 5.58 21.23 -9.95
C GLY A 9 6.33 20.25 -9.03
N ILE A 10 6.08 18.95 -9.14
CA ILE A 10 6.81 17.92 -8.37
C ILE A 10 8.28 17.88 -8.78
N LEU A 11 8.56 17.94 -10.08
CA LEU A 11 9.94 17.98 -10.61
C LEU A 11 10.68 19.24 -10.16
N VAL A 12 10.01 20.40 -10.18
CA VAL A 12 10.57 21.68 -9.72
C VAL A 12 10.81 21.67 -8.21
N PHE A 13 9.89 21.12 -7.41
CA PHE A 13 10.05 21.03 -5.96
C PHE A 13 11.22 20.14 -5.55
N ILE A 14 11.36 18.96 -6.19
CA ILE A 14 12.51 18.07 -6.00
C ILE A 14 13.80 18.77 -6.45
N GLY A 15 13.76 19.49 -7.58
CA GLY A 15 14.88 20.26 -8.10
C GLY A 15 15.36 21.38 -7.17
N ILE A 16 14.44 22.17 -6.60
CA ILE A 16 14.74 23.21 -5.62
C ILE A 16 15.27 22.60 -4.32
N SER A 17 14.62 21.55 -3.82
CA SER A 17 15.06 20.83 -2.61
C SER A 17 16.47 20.26 -2.78
N TYR A 18 16.81 19.78 -3.98
CA TYR A 18 18.16 19.32 -4.32
C TYR A 18 19.16 20.48 -4.43
N ALA A 19 18.77 21.60 -5.03
CA ALA A 19 19.61 22.78 -5.21
C ALA A 19 20.04 23.40 -3.87
N PHE A 20 19.11 23.48 -2.91
CA PHE A 20 19.33 23.97 -1.55
C PHE A 20 19.95 22.93 -0.60
N SER A 21 20.12 21.68 -1.04
CA SER A 21 20.75 20.66 -0.21
C SER A 21 22.25 20.90 -0.09
N VAL A 22 22.70 21.16 1.14
CA VAL A 22 24.11 21.40 1.50
C VAL A 22 25.02 20.22 1.12
N ASN A 23 24.49 18.99 1.11
CA ASN A 23 25.25 17.78 0.81
C ASN A 23 24.56 16.91 -0.24
N ARG A 24 24.65 17.35 -1.51
CA ARG A 24 23.98 16.75 -2.68
C ARG A 24 24.31 15.27 -2.94
N ARG A 25 25.47 14.78 -2.48
CA ARG A 25 25.89 13.38 -2.61
C ARG A 25 25.27 12.46 -1.55
N ALA A 26 24.79 13.02 -0.43
CA ALA A 26 24.13 12.25 0.63
C ALA A 26 22.64 11.98 0.33
N VAL A 27 22.08 12.60 -0.72
CA VAL A 27 20.69 12.39 -1.13
C VAL A 27 20.51 10.95 -1.63
N ARG A 28 19.87 10.13 -0.79
CA ARG A 28 19.54 8.74 -1.12
C ARG A 28 18.33 8.72 -2.04
N TRP A 29 18.57 8.79 -3.34
CA TRP A 29 17.53 8.73 -4.38
C TRP A 29 16.57 7.55 -4.25
N ARG A 30 17.04 6.42 -3.70
CA ARG A 30 16.17 5.28 -3.38
C ARG A 30 15.06 5.64 -2.40
N ILE A 31 15.35 6.43 -1.37
CA ILE A 31 14.37 6.86 -0.35
C ILE A 31 13.41 7.90 -0.95
N VAL A 32 13.93 8.83 -1.74
CA VAL A 32 13.11 9.85 -2.43
C VAL A 32 12.15 9.18 -3.41
N ALA A 33 12.61 8.20 -4.18
CA ALA A 33 11.78 7.42 -5.08
C ALA A 33 10.74 6.56 -4.33
N TRP A 34 11.11 5.94 -3.20
CA TRP A 34 10.14 5.23 -2.35
C TRP A 34 9.10 6.18 -1.75
N GLY A 35 9.50 7.37 -1.29
CA GLY A 35 8.60 8.37 -0.73
C GLY A 35 7.56 8.84 -1.76
N LEU A 36 8.03 9.30 -2.93
CA LEU A 36 7.15 9.69 -4.04
C LEU A 36 6.30 8.52 -4.53
N GLY A 37 6.88 7.32 -4.63
CA GLY A 37 6.15 6.13 -5.06
C GLY A 37 5.03 5.74 -4.11
N LEU A 38 5.27 5.84 -2.80
CA LEU A 38 4.26 5.60 -1.77
C LEU A 38 3.16 6.68 -1.81
N GLU A 39 3.57 7.94 -1.99
CA GLU A 39 2.68 9.10 -2.10
C GLU A 39 1.76 8.99 -3.32
N PHE A 40 2.30 8.61 -4.48
CA PHE A 40 1.52 8.33 -5.68
C PHE A 40 0.65 7.07 -5.57
N ALA A 41 1.13 6.00 -4.92
CA ALA A 41 0.34 4.78 -4.71
C ALA A 41 -0.87 5.05 -3.82
N LEU A 42 -0.69 5.79 -2.72
CA LEU A 42 -1.77 6.26 -1.86
C LEU A 42 -2.69 7.24 -2.60
N ALA A 43 -2.14 8.18 -3.36
CA ALA A 43 -2.93 9.11 -4.16
C ALA A 43 -3.78 8.40 -5.22
N LEU A 44 -3.28 7.35 -5.87
CA LEU A 44 -4.05 6.55 -6.83
C LEU A 44 -5.19 5.76 -6.16
N MET A 45 -4.97 5.23 -4.95
CA MET A 45 -6.02 4.61 -4.16
C MET A 45 -7.11 5.61 -3.74
N ILE A 46 -6.71 6.84 -3.37
CA ILE A 46 -7.62 7.91 -2.95
C ILE A 46 -8.35 8.54 -4.14
N LEU A 47 -7.70 8.82 -5.27
CA LEU A 47 -8.31 9.50 -6.42
C LEU A 47 -9.40 8.67 -7.13
N LYS A 48 -9.41 7.35 -6.95
CA LYS A 48 -10.37 6.44 -7.59
C LYS A 48 -11.46 5.92 -6.67
N THR A 49 -11.30 6.13 -5.37
CA THR A 49 -12.31 5.87 -4.34
C THR A 49 -13.05 7.19 -4.08
N PRO A 50 -14.39 7.21 -3.94
CA PRO A 50 -15.08 8.42 -3.52
C PRO A 50 -14.46 8.97 -2.24
N TRP A 51 -14.23 10.29 -2.16
CA TRP A 51 -13.62 10.92 -0.98
C TRP A 51 -14.35 10.56 0.33
N ALA A 52 -15.67 10.37 0.25
CA ALA A 52 -16.52 9.95 1.38
C ALA A 52 -16.22 8.53 1.90
N ASP A 53 -15.64 7.66 1.08
CA ASP A 53 -15.35 6.25 1.40
C ASP A 53 -13.88 6.02 1.78
N CYS A 54 -13.01 7.02 1.55
CA CYS A 54 -11.56 6.89 1.78
C CYS A 54 -11.23 6.55 3.24
N ARG A 55 -12.01 7.09 4.19
CA ARG A 55 -11.81 6.81 5.62
C ARG A 55 -12.11 5.35 5.95
N GLN A 56 -13.20 4.82 5.40
CA GLN A 56 -13.67 3.45 5.60
C GLN A 56 -12.66 2.48 4.97
N VAL A 57 -12.26 2.72 3.71
CA VAL A 57 -11.26 1.91 3.01
C VAL A 57 -9.91 1.96 3.74
N GLY A 58 -9.49 3.14 4.20
CA GLY A 58 -8.26 3.29 4.99
C GLY A 58 -8.29 2.50 6.30
N ALA A 59 -9.43 2.48 7.00
CA ALA A 59 -9.61 1.69 8.21
C ALA A 59 -9.49 0.18 7.92
N LEU A 60 -10.11 -0.31 6.85
CA LEU A 60 -10.02 -1.72 6.43
C LEU A 60 -8.57 -2.14 6.13
N LEU A 61 -7.81 -1.28 5.45
CA LEU A 61 -6.39 -1.51 5.16
C LEU A 61 -5.53 -1.53 6.44
N GLY A 62 -5.84 -0.65 7.40
CA GLY A 62 -5.22 -0.65 8.72
C GLY A 62 -5.49 -1.95 9.47
N THR A 63 -6.76 -2.35 9.58
CA THR A 63 -7.19 -3.62 10.19
C THR A 63 -6.46 -4.80 9.56
N LYS A 64 -6.42 -4.86 8.22
CA LYS A 64 -5.71 -5.91 7.49
C LYS A 64 -4.23 -5.96 7.85
N THR A 65 -3.55 -4.82 7.81
CA THR A 65 -2.09 -4.76 7.96
C THR A 65 -1.66 -5.19 9.37
N ILE A 66 -2.41 -4.75 10.39
CA ILE A 66 -2.12 -5.03 11.80
C ILE A 66 -2.62 -6.39 12.24
N LEU A 67 -3.87 -6.74 11.89
CA LEU A 67 -4.50 -7.99 12.30
C LEU A 67 -4.38 -9.03 11.18
N ASN A 68 -5.33 -9.05 10.25
CA ASN A 68 -5.34 -9.87 9.04
C ASN A 68 -6.50 -9.46 8.12
N GLU A 69 -6.42 -9.93 6.88
CA GLU A 69 -7.43 -9.69 5.84
C GLU A 69 -8.79 -10.31 6.15
N PHE A 70 -8.88 -11.42 6.89
CA PHE A 70 -10.17 -12.02 7.25
C PHE A 70 -11.02 -11.09 8.14
N ILE A 71 -10.41 -10.48 9.17
CA ILE A 71 -11.10 -9.50 10.02
C ILE A 71 -11.47 -8.26 9.21
N ALA A 72 -10.57 -7.80 8.33
CA ALA A 72 -10.91 -6.70 7.43
C ALA A 72 -12.07 -7.04 6.47
N PHE A 73 -12.20 -8.28 6.00
CA PHE A 73 -13.35 -8.70 5.21
C PHE A 73 -14.65 -8.74 6.02
N LEU A 74 -14.60 -9.12 7.31
CA LEU A 74 -15.75 -9.02 8.19
C LEU A 74 -16.19 -7.56 8.38
N ASP A 75 -15.24 -6.65 8.61
CA ASP A 75 -15.53 -5.22 8.70
C ASP A 75 -16.11 -4.68 7.38
N LEU A 76 -15.56 -5.08 6.23
CA LEU A 76 -16.09 -4.70 4.92
C LEU A 76 -17.52 -5.19 4.73
N LYS A 77 -17.84 -6.42 5.16
CA LYS A 77 -19.21 -6.94 5.14
C LYS A 77 -20.16 -6.04 5.93
N THR A 78 -19.79 -5.62 7.14
CA THR A 78 -20.65 -4.72 7.95
C THR A 78 -20.86 -3.35 7.30
N LEU A 79 -19.85 -2.84 6.57
CA LEU A 79 -19.96 -1.59 5.82
C LEU A 79 -20.91 -1.71 4.62
N ILE A 80 -20.88 -2.85 3.92
CA ILE A 80 -21.79 -3.17 2.82
C ILE A 80 -23.24 -3.24 3.34
N GLU A 81 -23.47 -3.98 4.43
CA GLU A 81 -24.80 -4.16 5.02
C GLU A 81 -25.39 -2.84 5.57
N SER A 82 -24.53 -1.95 6.08
CA SER A 82 -24.96 -0.64 6.58
C SER A 82 -25.11 0.44 5.50
N GLY A 83 -24.78 0.13 4.24
CA GLY A 83 -24.84 1.09 3.12
C GLY A 83 -23.88 2.27 3.26
N LYS A 84 -22.83 2.14 4.09
CA LYS A 84 -21.87 3.22 4.42
C LYS A 84 -20.67 3.30 3.47
N ILE A 85 -20.68 2.48 2.41
CA ILE A 85 -19.62 2.39 1.42
C ILE A 85 -20.25 2.21 0.03
N SER A 86 -19.73 2.92 -0.97
CA SER A 86 -20.23 2.77 -2.35
C SER A 86 -19.83 1.42 -2.96
N GLN A 87 -20.62 0.92 -3.91
CA GLN A 87 -20.32 -0.33 -4.64
C GLN A 87 -18.96 -0.28 -5.35
N ARG A 88 -18.56 0.90 -5.85
CA ARG A 88 -17.22 1.13 -6.43
C ARG A 88 -16.12 0.92 -5.39
N ALA A 89 -16.26 1.53 -4.21
CA ALA A 89 -15.30 1.40 -3.12
C ALA A 89 -15.23 -0.04 -2.58
N VAL A 90 -16.36 -0.77 -2.55
CA VAL A 90 -16.40 -2.20 -2.19
C VAL A 90 -15.52 -3.02 -3.12
N ILE A 91 -15.64 -2.82 -4.43
CA ILE A 91 -14.82 -3.55 -5.41
C ILE A 91 -13.35 -3.23 -5.19
N ILE A 92 -12.97 -1.95 -5.13
CA ILE A 92 -11.57 -1.52 -4.93
C ILE A 92 -11.00 -2.08 -3.62
N ALA A 93 -11.76 -1.99 -2.52
CA ALA A 93 -11.37 -2.52 -1.22
C ALA A 93 -11.17 -4.05 -1.27
N THR A 94 -12.06 -4.79 -1.93
CA THR A 94 -11.95 -6.25 -2.08
C THR A 94 -10.62 -6.65 -2.72
N TYR A 95 -10.23 -5.99 -3.81
CA TYR A 95 -8.95 -6.26 -4.47
C TYR A 95 -7.76 -5.84 -3.60
N ALA A 96 -7.85 -4.71 -2.89
CA ALA A 96 -6.78 -4.25 -2.00
C ALA A 96 -6.60 -5.18 -0.78
N LEU A 97 -7.69 -5.78 -0.30
CA LEU A 97 -7.70 -6.69 0.83
C LEU A 97 -7.26 -8.11 0.46
N CYS A 98 -7.39 -8.53 -0.80
CA CYS A 98 -7.10 -9.88 -1.28
C CYS A 98 -5.58 -10.20 -1.36
N ASN A 99 -4.91 -10.29 -0.21
CA ASN A 99 -3.60 -10.93 -0.01
C ASN A 99 -3.30 -11.08 1.49
N PHE A 100 -2.35 -11.95 1.84
CA PHE A 100 -1.89 -12.21 3.21
C PHE A 100 -0.81 -11.24 3.72
N ALA A 101 -0.67 -10.04 3.17
CA ALA A 101 0.35 -9.10 3.62
C ALA A 101 -0.09 -8.39 4.92
N ASN A 102 0.26 -9.01 6.05
CA ASN A 102 0.03 -8.52 7.39
C ASN A 102 1.19 -8.94 8.32
N ILE A 103 1.25 -8.37 9.52
CA ILE A 103 2.35 -8.64 10.47
C ILE A 103 2.38 -10.13 10.87
N GLY A 104 1.23 -10.75 11.08
CA GLY A 104 1.12 -12.17 11.47
C GLY A 104 1.69 -13.11 10.41
N SER A 105 1.49 -12.81 9.14
CA SER A 105 1.99 -13.62 8.02
C SER A 105 3.51 -13.68 7.92
N ILE A 106 4.23 -12.70 8.48
CA ILE A 106 5.69 -12.77 8.60
C ILE A 106 6.06 -13.98 9.47
N GLY A 107 5.41 -14.13 10.63
CA GLY A 107 5.62 -15.27 11.53
C GLY A 107 5.24 -16.60 10.89
N ILE A 108 4.09 -16.66 10.20
CA ILE A 108 3.63 -17.86 9.49
C ILE A 108 4.64 -18.27 8.41
N THR A 109 5.15 -17.32 7.63
CA THR A 109 6.10 -17.59 6.54
C THR A 109 7.45 -18.03 7.08
N ILE A 110 7.95 -17.39 8.13
CA ILE A 110 9.19 -17.80 8.79
C ILE A 110 9.02 -19.21 9.36
N GLY A 111 7.96 -19.49 10.11
CA GLY A 111 7.70 -20.81 10.69
C GLY A 111 7.56 -21.91 9.63
N GLY A 112 6.73 -21.67 8.62
CA GLY A 112 6.48 -22.63 7.54
C GLY A 112 7.72 -22.93 6.70
N ILE A 113 8.47 -21.91 6.27
CA ILE A 113 9.66 -22.12 5.43
C ILE A 113 10.84 -22.65 6.26
N THR A 114 10.96 -22.31 7.54
CA THR A 114 12.00 -22.88 8.42
C THR A 114 11.86 -24.40 8.56
N GLY A 115 10.63 -24.94 8.51
CA GLY A 115 10.42 -26.40 8.48
C GLY A 115 11.00 -27.09 7.24
N ILE A 116 11.16 -26.35 6.12
CA ILE A 116 11.70 -26.86 4.85
C ILE A 116 13.20 -26.53 4.73
N ALA A 117 13.62 -25.35 5.19
CA ALA A 117 14.98 -24.83 5.09
C ALA A 117 15.44 -24.26 6.45
N PRO A 118 15.75 -25.10 7.45
CA PRO A 118 16.03 -24.67 8.82
C PRO A 118 17.25 -23.73 8.91
N ASN A 119 18.25 -23.91 8.05
CA ASN A 119 19.45 -23.07 8.00
C ASN A 119 19.22 -21.65 7.44
N ARG A 120 18.02 -21.32 6.97
CA ARG A 120 17.70 -20.01 6.34
C ARG A 120 16.77 -19.12 7.16
N GLN A 121 16.42 -19.51 8.39
CA GLN A 121 15.50 -18.76 9.24
C GLN A 121 15.91 -17.30 9.44
N HIS A 122 17.21 -17.04 9.60
CA HIS A 122 17.75 -15.69 9.76
C HIS A 122 17.54 -14.82 8.50
N ASP A 123 17.75 -15.38 7.31
CA ASP A 123 17.51 -14.66 6.04
C ASP A 123 16.03 -14.31 5.89
N LEU A 124 15.14 -15.26 6.21
CA LEU A 124 13.69 -15.07 6.16
C LEU A 124 13.23 -13.97 7.11
N ALA A 125 13.70 -13.99 8.36
CA ALA A 125 13.41 -12.97 9.36
C ALA A 125 13.86 -11.57 8.89
N ARG A 126 15.05 -11.48 8.27
CA ARG A 126 15.58 -10.22 7.74
C ARG A 126 14.75 -9.66 6.58
N MET A 127 14.12 -10.52 5.80
CA MET A 127 13.29 -10.12 4.66
C MET A 127 11.83 -9.86 5.03
N GLY A 128 11.33 -10.35 6.16
CA GLY A 128 9.90 -10.39 6.50
C GLY A 128 9.15 -9.07 6.31
N VAL A 129 9.66 -7.97 6.85
CA VAL A 129 8.99 -6.65 6.68
C VAL A 129 9.02 -6.20 5.21
N ARG A 130 10.11 -6.47 4.50
CA ARG A 130 10.25 -6.08 3.09
C ARG A 130 9.31 -6.88 2.19
N SER A 131 9.16 -8.18 2.43
CA SER A 131 8.23 -9.03 1.69
C SER A 131 6.78 -8.65 1.99
N MET A 132 6.45 -8.31 3.24
CA MET A 132 5.12 -7.80 3.61
C MET A 132 4.78 -6.51 2.85
N ILE A 133 5.68 -5.52 2.84
CA ILE A 133 5.48 -4.27 2.09
C ILE A 133 5.30 -4.57 0.59
N GLY A 134 6.12 -5.48 0.04
CA GLY A 134 5.96 -5.92 -1.35
C GLY A 134 4.58 -6.53 -1.65
N GLY A 135 4.06 -7.36 -0.75
CA GLY A 135 2.72 -7.94 -0.85
C GLY A 135 1.59 -6.91 -0.75
N LEU A 136 1.71 -5.91 0.12
CA LEU A 136 0.75 -4.79 0.22
C LEU A 136 0.70 -4.01 -1.09
N LEU A 137 1.87 -3.63 -1.63
CA LEU A 137 1.96 -2.90 -2.90
C LEU A 137 1.38 -3.71 -4.07
N ALA A 138 1.61 -5.03 -4.12
CA ALA A 138 1.01 -5.88 -5.13
C ALA A 138 -0.53 -5.86 -5.06
N GLY A 139 -1.12 -5.90 -3.86
CA GLY A 139 -2.56 -5.73 -3.67
C GLY A 139 -3.09 -4.34 -4.05
N PHE A 140 -2.29 -3.30 -3.87
CA PHE A 140 -2.68 -1.95 -4.29
C PHE A 140 -2.68 -1.82 -5.81
N ILE A 141 -1.73 -2.47 -6.50
CA ILE A 141 -1.69 -2.49 -7.97
C ILE A 141 -2.94 -3.19 -8.52
N THR A 142 -3.34 -4.35 -7.98
CA THR A 142 -4.55 -5.04 -8.43
C THR A 142 -5.82 -4.21 -8.16
N ALA A 143 -5.89 -3.55 -7.01
CA ALA A 143 -6.99 -2.63 -6.68
C ALA A 143 -7.06 -1.43 -7.62
N CYS A 144 -5.91 -0.87 -8.01
CA CYS A 144 -5.85 0.22 -8.99
C CYS A 144 -6.35 -0.23 -10.36
N ILE A 145 -5.95 -1.43 -10.82
CA ILE A 145 -6.43 -2.00 -12.09
C ILE A 145 -7.95 -2.22 -12.03
N ALA A 146 -8.46 -2.81 -10.95
CA ALA A 146 -9.90 -2.98 -10.76
C ALA A 146 -10.65 -1.63 -10.79
N GLY A 147 -10.13 -0.62 -10.10
CA GLY A 147 -10.65 0.75 -10.14
C GLY A 147 -10.55 1.45 -11.50
N MET A 148 -9.70 0.96 -12.42
CA MET A 148 -9.61 1.43 -13.80
C MET A 148 -10.67 0.86 -14.72
N LEU A 149 -11.11 -0.37 -14.46
CA LEU A 149 -12.06 -1.09 -15.30
C LEU A 149 -13.53 -0.85 -14.90
N ILE A 150 -13.75 -0.07 -13.83
CA ILE A 150 -15.06 0.35 -13.31
C ILE A 150 -15.15 1.88 -13.17
#